data_AF-A0A1G4B490-F1
#
_entry.id   AF-A0A1G4B490-F1
#
_cell.length_a   1.000
_cell.length_b   1.000
_cell.length_c   1.000
_cell.angle_alpha   90.00
_cell.angle_beta   90.00
_cell.angle_gamma   90.00
#
_symmetry.space_group_name_H-M   'P 1'
#
loop_
_entity.id
_entity.type
_entity.pdbx_description
1 polymer ?
#
loop_
_entity_poly.entity_id
_entity_poly.type
_entity_poly.pdbx_seq_one_letter_code
_entity_poly.pdbx_strand_id
1 'polypeptide(L)'
;MVITELQTKELSPSFGIGAHNFPLQPTSLDQSARLIEDLVKKYGFLVIRKSGLTDETHIALARHLGDLDDVKPYNKAGRANRLQYDELFDVGNIEADGSVIDPKSPRAQAGLENALFHKLAAPEHFANIEPADYPMGRHKLVQKHEPSGRMNLYLPAHIHHIENLTPEASKALFKKLFEHATLEKYRVTVEWEDVGDLVV
;
A
#
# COMPACT_ATOMS: atom_id res chain seq x y z
N MET A 1 21.01 1.24 31.49
CA MET A 1 20.35 0.95 30.20
C MET A 1 19.34 2.06 29.97
N VAL A 2 19.52 2.91 28.96
CA VAL A 2 18.59 4.01 28.70
C VAL A 2 17.35 3.40 28.04
N ILE A 3 16.24 3.32 28.76
CA ILE A 3 14.95 3.00 28.16
C ILE A 3 14.60 4.20 27.29
N THR A 4 14.64 4.03 25.97
CA THR A 4 14.24 5.08 25.04
C THR A 4 12.73 4.98 24.88
N GLU A 5 11.99 5.99 25.37
CA GLU A 5 10.53 6.01 25.27
C GLU A 5 10.07 6.13 23.81
N LEU A 6 8.93 5.50 23.50
CA LEU A 6 8.23 5.67 22.23
C LEU A 6 7.89 7.15 22.02
N GLN A 7 8.29 7.70 20.89
CA GLN A 7 7.99 9.08 20.51
C GLN A 7 7.08 9.06 19.30
N THR A 8 5.98 9.82 19.35
CA THR A 8 5.03 9.92 18.23
C THR A 8 4.78 11.36 17.83
N LYS A 9 4.50 11.57 16.54
CA LYS A 9 4.19 12.88 15.96
C LYS A 9 3.14 12.73 14.87
N GLU A 10 2.03 13.44 14.97
CA GLU A 10 1.03 13.49 13.90
C GLU A 10 1.63 14.13 12.64
N LEU A 11 1.34 13.56 11.48
CA LEU A 11 1.78 14.07 10.17
C LEU A 11 0.76 15.04 9.59
N SER A 12 -0.53 14.80 9.86
CA SER A 12 -1.65 15.69 9.54
C SER A 12 -2.77 15.48 10.56
N PRO A 13 -3.66 16.47 10.80
CA PRO A 13 -4.73 16.32 11.76
C PRO A 13 -5.58 15.06 11.53
N SER A 14 -5.47 14.10 12.46
CA SER A 14 -6.20 12.81 12.41
C SER A 14 -5.90 11.91 11.20
N PHE A 15 -4.78 12.14 10.48
CA PHE A 15 -4.34 11.30 9.38
C PHE A 15 -2.80 11.25 9.26
N GLY A 16 -2.22 10.07 9.35
CA GLY A 16 -0.79 9.82 9.40
C GLY A 16 -0.16 10.11 10.76
N ILE A 17 0.65 9.17 11.26
CA ILE A 17 1.46 9.35 12.47
C ILE A 17 2.86 8.80 12.24
N GLY A 18 3.89 9.55 12.64
CA GLY A 18 5.28 9.09 12.67
C GLY A 18 5.66 8.64 14.07
N ALA A 19 6.51 7.61 14.17
CA ALA A 19 7.01 7.07 15.42
C ALA A 19 8.52 6.82 15.38
N HIS A 20 9.21 7.16 16.47
CA HIS A 20 10.60 6.81 16.74
C HIS A 20 10.67 5.95 18.00
N ASN A 21 11.72 5.13 18.12
CA ASN A 21 11.90 4.18 19.22
C ASN A 21 10.71 3.22 19.36
N PHE A 22 10.14 2.78 18.23
CA PHE A 22 9.03 1.83 18.25
C PHE A 22 9.52 0.49 18.82
N PRO A 23 8.80 -0.12 19.78
CA PRO A 23 9.25 -1.37 20.39
C PRO A 23 9.13 -2.50 19.37
N LEU A 24 10.23 -2.94 18.76
CA LEU A 24 10.25 -3.99 17.73
C LEU A 24 11.16 -5.16 18.09
N GLN A 25 11.42 -5.34 19.38
CA GLN A 25 12.19 -6.48 19.85
C GLN A 25 11.39 -7.77 19.65
N PRO A 26 12.02 -8.92 19.34
CA PRO A 26 11.31 -10.19 19.17
C PRO A 26 10.39 -10.55 20.35
N THR A 27 10.76 -10.16 21.57
CA THR A 27 9.97 -10.38 22.79
C THR A 27 8.74 -9.47 22.94
N SER A 28 8.61 -8.43 22.12
CA SER A 28 7.53 -7.44 22.20
C SER A 28 6.57 -7.45 21.00
N LEU A 29 6.78 -8.29 19.97
CA LEU A 29 6.06 -8.18 18.69
C LEU A 29 4.53 -8.24 18.80
N ASP A 30 3.95 -9.04 19.71
CA ASP A 30 2.50 -9.04 19.94
C ASP A 30 2.00 -7.67 20.43
N GLN A 31 2.73 -7.05 21.37
CA GLN A 31 2.40 -5.71 21.85
C GLN A 31 2.61 -4.66 20.76
N SER A 32 3.66 -4.80 19.95
CA SER A 32 3.96 -3.94 18.82
C SER A 32 2.82 -3.97 17.80
N ALA A 33 2.33 -5.15 17.43
CA ALA A 33 1.24 -5.33 16.49
C ALA A 33 -0.06 -4.67 16.98
N ARG A 34 -0.43 -4.86 18.25
CA ARG A 34 -1.60 -4.18 18.83
C ARG A 34 -1.47 -2.66 18.78
N LEU A 35 -0.27 -2.14 19.07
CA LEU A 35 0.00 -0.70 19.01
C LEU A 35 -0.08 -0.19 17.56
N ILE A 36 0.44 -0.94 16.59
CA ILE A 36 0.29 -0.64 15.16
C ILE A 36 -1.20 -0.57 14.80
N GLU A 37 -2.00 -1.58 15.17
CA GLU A 37 -3.43 -1.60 14.89
C GLU A 37 -4.17 -0.39 15.48
N ASP A 38 -3.89 -0.04 16.75
CA ASP A 38 -4.51 1.11 17.41
C ASP A 38 -4.15 2.44 16.71
N LEU A 39 -2.89 2.60 16.33
CA LEU A 39 -2.40 3.79 15.64
C LEU A 39 -2.95 3.90 14.22
N VAL A 40 -2.90 2.82 13.44
CA VAL A 40 -3.44 2.76 12.06
C VAL A 40 -4.96 2.94 12.08
N LYS A 41 -5.68 2.34 13.03
CA LYS A 41 -7.13 2.53 13.19
C LYS A 41 -7.51 4.00 13.41
N LYS A 42 -6.70 4.75 14.17
CA LYS A 42 -6.94 6.17 14.47
C LYS A 42 -6.47 7.09 13.34
N TYR A 43 -5.23 6.90 12.88
CA TYR A 43 -4.50 7.80 11.99
C TYR A 43 -4.50 7.34 10.53
N GLY A 44 -5.01 6.17 10.19
CA GLY A 44 -5.05 5.64 8.83
C GLY A 44 -3.75 4.99 8.36
N PHE A 45 -2.59 5.51 8.75
CA PHE A 45 -1.28 4.88 8.52
C PHE A 45 -0.25 5.34 9.57
N LEU A 46 0.80 4.55 9.74
CA LEU A 46 1.91 4.74 10.68
C LEU A 46 3.25 4.69 9.94
N VAL A 47 4.15 5.60 10.25
CA VAL A 47 5.55 5.59 9.80
C VAL A 47 6.44 5.26 10.99
N ILE A 48 7.08 4.11 11.00
CA ILE A 48 8.08 3.72 12.01
C ILE A 48 9.46 4.05 11.46
N ARG A 49 10.17 4.98 12.10
CA ARG A 49 11.52 5.36 11.72
C ARG A 49 12.55 4.41 12.30
N LYS A 50 13.55 4.02 11.50
CA LYS A 50 14.67 3.14 11.91
C LYS A 50 14.20 1.88 12.65
N SER A 51 13.29 1.14 12.04
CA SER A 51 12.69 -0.08 12.63
C SER A 51 13.74 -1.13 13.06
N GLY A 52 14.86 -1.21 12.33
CA GLY A 52 15.91 -2.19 12.57
C GLY A 52 15.47 -3.64 12.31
N LEU A 53 14.35 -3.85 11.62
CA LEU A 53 13.86 -5.17 11.28
C LEU A 53 14.74 -5.82 10.21
N THR A 54 14.94 -7.12 10.34
CA THR A 54 15.42 -7.98 9.25
C THR A 54 14.20 -8.53 8.50
N ASP A 55 14.42 -9.19 7.37
CA ASP A 55 13.35 -9.88 6.63
C ASP A 55 12.57 -10.84 7.55
N GLU A 56 13.28 -11.61 8.39
CA GLU A 56 12.66 -12.56 9.32
C GLU A 56 11.82 -11.88 10.39
N THR A 57 12.32 -10.81 11.00
CA THR A 57 11.59 -10.12 12.07
C THR A 57 10.46 -9.24 11.52
N HIS A 58 10.58 -8.76 10.29
CA HIS A 58 9.50 -8.10 9.55
C HIS A 58 8.35 -9.07 9.29
N ILE A 59 8.64 -10.27 8.75
CA ILE A 59 7.62 -11.30 8.54
C ILE A 59 7.01 -11.74 9.87
N ALA A 60 7.83 -11.91 10.92
CA ALA A 60 7.33 -12.27 12.24
C ALA A 60 6.36 -11.22 12.81
N LEU A 61 6.70 -9.93 12.69
CA LEU A 61 5.81 -8.83 13.06
C LEU A 61 4.51 -8.86 12.25
N ALA A 62 4.61 -9.04 10.93
CA ALA A 62 3.45 -9.06 10.05
C ALA A 62 2.47 -10.20 10.39
N ARG A 63 2.98 -11.38 10.80
CA ARG A 63 2.13 -12.49 11.26
C ARG A 63 1.33 -12.19 12.53
N HIS A 64 1.77 -11.22 13.34
CA HIS A 64 0.98 -10.76 14.48
C HIS A 64 -0.17 -9.82 14.08
N LEU A 65 -0.15 -9.26 12.86
CA LEU A 65 -1.23 -8.43 12.29
C LEU A 65 -2.27 -9.26 11.53
N GLY A 66 -1.96 -10.51 11.17
CA GLY A 66 -2.89 -11.42 10.50
C GLY A 66 -2.19 -12.47 9.63
N ASP A 67 -3.01 -13.18 8.85
CA ASP A 67 -2.53 -14.12 7.83
C ASP A 67 -1.79 -13.38 6.71
N LEU A 68 -0.73 -13.99 6.20
CA LEU A 68 0.10 -13.42 5.14
C LEU A 68 -0.23 -14.04 3.78
N ASP A 69 -0.39 -13.19 2.77
CA ASP A 69 -0.34 -13.60 1.37
C ASP A 69 1.10 -13.90 0.95
N ASP A 70 1.27 -14.68 -0.12
CA ASP A 70 2.58 -15.03 -0.69
C ASP A 70 2.68 -14.77 -2.19
N VAL A 71 3.90 -14.74 -2.71
CA VAL A 71 4.17 -14.44 -4.13
C VAL A 71 4.00 -15.63 -5.07
N LYS A 72 3.64 -16.83 -4.58
CA LYS A 72 3.61 -18.05 -5.40
C LYS A 72 2.73 -17.95 -6.65
N PRO A 73 1.57 -17.25 -6.65
CA PRO A 73 0.79 -17.04 -7.87
C PRO A 73 1.56 -16.25 -8.94
N TYR A 74 2.31 -15.22 -8.54
CA TYR A 74 3.13 -14.42 -9.45
C TYR A 74 4.33 -15.21 -9.97
N ASN A 75 4.94 -16.04 -9.13
CA ASN A 75 6.03 -16.92 -9.52
C ASN A 75 5.57 -17.92 -10.60
N LYS A 76 4.37 -18.50 -10.44
CA LYS A 76 3.75 -19.35 -11.46
C LYS A 76 3.42 -18.61 -12.76
N ALA A 77 3.12 -17.31 -12.66
CA ALA A 77 2.91 -16.43 -13.81
C ALA A 77 4.22 -15.94 -14.46
N GLY A 78 5.38 -16.43 -14.02
CA GLY A 78 6.69 -16.15 -14.62
C GLY A 78 7.46 -14.99 -14.01
N ARG A 79 6.98 -14.38 -12.92
CA ARG A 79 7.74 -13.35 -12.19
C ARG A 79 8.76 -14.01 -11.27
N ALA A 80 10.05 -13.81 -11.54
CA ALA A 80 11.10 -14.30 -10.64
C ALA A 80 11.01 -13.60 -9.27
N ASN A 81 11.00 -14.38 -8.18
CA ASN A 81 11.17 -13.85 -6.83
C ASN A 81 12.66 -13.70 -6.53
N ARG A 82 13.10 -12.47 -6.27
CA ARG A 82 14.49 -12.15 -5.89
C ARG A 82 14.74 -12.31 -4.40
N LEU A 83 13.69 -12.16 -3.58
CA LEU A 83 13.80 -12.16 -2.12
C LEU A 83 13.78 -13.60 -1.59
N GLN A 84 14.36 -13.79 -0.41
CA GLN A 84 14.51 -15.11 0.21
C GLN A 84 13.19 -15.74 0.63
N TYR A 85 12.19 -14.92 0.97
CA TYR A 85 10.91 -15.34 1.53
C TYR A 85 9.77 -15.08 0.56
N ASP A 86 8.85 -16.04 0.43
CA ASP A 86 7.68 -15.90 -0.45
C ASP A 86 6.66 -14.90 0.09
N GLU A 87 6.69 -14.61 1.39
CA GLU A 87 5.85 -13.59 2.04
C GLU A 87 6.32 -12.15 1.77
N LEU A 88 7.48 -11.96 1.12
CA LEU A 88 7.99 -10.65 0.75
C LEU A 88 7.78 -10.36 -0.72
N PHE A 89 7.04 -9.29 -1.03
CA PHE A 89 6.78 -8.86 -2.39
C PHE A 89 7.80 -7.80 -2.84
N ASP A 90 8.62 -8.13 -3.84
CA ASP A 90 9.66 -7.21 -4.35
C ASP A 90 9.10 -6.08 -5.22
N VAL A 91 8.82 -4.93 -4.61
CA VAL A 91 8.46 -3.67 -5.30
C VAL A 91 9.66 -2.83 -5.74
N GLY A 92 10.89 -3.37 -5.60
CA GLY A 92 12.11 -2.67 -5.98
C GLY A 92 12.31 -2.54 -7.49
N ASN A 93 13.22 -1.64 -7.87
CA ASN A 93 13.66 -1.43 -9.24
C ASN A 93 14.99 -2.16 -9.56
N ILE A 94 15.24 -3.28 -8.87
CA ILE A 94 16.47 -4.08 -8.96
C ILE A 94 16.14 -5.47 -9.51
N GLU A 95 16.96 -5.92 -10.45
CA GLU A 95 16.89 -7.26 -11.05
C GLU A 95 17.57 -8.32 -10.19
N ALA A 96 17.36 -9.60 -10.54
CA ALA A 96 17.92 -10.72 -9.77
C ALA A 96 19.45 -10.75 -9.75
N ASP A 97 20.10 -10.15 -10.77
CA ASP A 97 21.55 -10.00 -10.86
C ASP A 97 22.09 -8.74 -10.14
N GLY A 98 21.20 -7.95 -9.53
CA GLY A 98 21.54 -6.71 -8.85
C GLY A 98 21.60 -5.46 -9.74
N SER A 99 21.36 -5.59 -11.05
CA SER A 99 21.28 -4.44 -11.95
C SER A 99 19.99 -3.63 -11.76
N VAL A 100 20.00 -2.36 -12.16
CA VAL A 100 18.79 -1.53 -12.15
C VAL A 100 17.92 -1.93 -13.35
N ILE A 101 16.61 -2.06 -13.10
CA ILE A 101 15.62 -2.39 -14.13
C ILE A 101 15.68 -1.42 -15.31
N ASP A 102 15.60 -1.94 -16.53
CA ASP A 102 15.42 -1.11 -17.72
C ASP A 102 14.03 -0.44 -17.64
N PRO A 103 13.93 0.91 -17.64
CA PRO A 103 12.65 1.63 -17.61
C PRO A 103 11.67 1.25 -18.74
N LYS A 104 12.17 0.68 -19.84
CA LYS A 104 11.36 0.22 -20.97
C LYS A 104 10.93 -1.25 -20.86
N SER A 105 11.45 -1.99 -19.89
CA SER A 105 11.07 -3.39 -19.67
C SER A 105 9.58 -3.51 -19.31
N PRO A 106 8.92 -4.63 -19.65
CA PRO A 106 7.54 -4.89 -19.22
C PRO A 106 7.35 -4.78 -17.71
N ARG A 107 8.33 -5.21 -16.91
CA ARG A 107 8.30 -5.11 -15.45
C ARG A 107 8.34 -3.65 -14.97
N ALA A 108 9.16 -2.79 -15.57
CA ALA A 108 9.18 -1.37 -15.22
C ALA A 108 7.86 -0.68 -15.63
N GLN A 109 7.34 -0.99 -16.81
CA GLN A 109 6.08 -0.43 -17.31
C GLN A 109 4.89 -0.85 -16.44
N ALA A 110 4.83 -2.10 -15.97
CA ALA A 110 3.85 -2.53 -14.98
C ALA A 110 4.07 -1.84 -13.62
N GLY A 111 5.31 -1.65 -13.18
CA GLY A 111 5.63 -0.94 -11.94
C GLY A 111 5.17 0.52 -11.90
N LEU A 112 4.98 1.17 -13.06
CA LEU A 112 4.41 2.52 -13.14
C LEU A 112 2.97 2.60 -12.60
N GLU A 113 2.26 1.48 -12.49
CA GLU A 113 0.96 1.42 -11.81
C GLU A 113 1.02 1.94 -10.36
N ASN A 114 2.18 1.82 -9.70
CA ASN A 114 2.39 2.34 -8.35
C ASN A 114 2.53 3.88 -8.31
N ALA A 115 2.89 4.51 -9.43
CA ALA A 115 3.10 5.95 -9.54
C ALA A 115 1.94 6.67 -10.23
N LEU A 116 1.15 5.95 -11.02
CA LEU A 116 0.09 6.51 -11.85
C LEU A 116 -1.28 6.25 -11.22
N PHE A 117 -1.97 7.33 -10.87
CA PHE A 117 -3.42 7.27 -10.74
C PHE A 117 -3.99 7.07 -12.16
N HIS A 118 -4.55 5.88 -12.45
CA HIS A 118 -5.28 5.43 -13.65
C HIS A 118 -4.57 4.34 -14.47
N LYS A 119 -5.35 3.63 -15.31
CA LYS A 119 -4.90 2.64 -16.32
C LYS A 119 -4.08 3.30 -17.45
N LEU A 120 -2.99 3.94 -17.12
CA LEU A 120 -2.05 4.54 -18.08
C LEU A 120 -0.73 3.77 -18.16
N ALA A 121 -0.53 2.81 -17.26
CA ALA A 121 0.63 1.92 -17.31
C ALA A 121 0.51 0.93 -18.48
N ALA A 122 1.61 0.75 -19.21
CA ALA A 122 1.75 -0.22 -20.30
C ALA A 122 0.63 -0.23 -21.38
N PRO A 123 0.28 0.91 -22.00
CA PRO A 123 -0.83 1.00 -22.95
C PRO A 123 -0.66 0.10 -24.17
N GLU A 124 0.56 -0.09 -24.66
CA GLU A 124 0.85 -0.99 -25.79
C GLU A 124 0.62 -2.47 -25.42
N HIS A 125 0.97 -2.85 -24.19
CA HIS A 125 0.83 -4.23 -23.71
C HIS A 125 -0.65 -4.63 -23.55
N PHE A 126 -1.48 -3.69 -23.10
CA PHE A 126 -2.90 -3.92 -22.83
C PHE A 126 -3.84 -3.48 -23.95
N ALA A 127 -3.32 -3.06 -25.11
CA ALA A 127 -4.10 -2.47 -26.20
C ALA A 127 -5.23 -3.36 -26.73
N ASN A 128 -5.08 -4.69 -26.62
CA ASN A 128 -6.03 -5.67 -27.17
C ASN A 128 -6.85 -6.39 -26.08
N ILE A 129 -6.81 -5.91 -24.83
CA ILE A 129 -7.56 -6.51 -23.73
C ILE A 129 -8.81 -5.68 -23.46
N GLU A 130 -9.98 -6.27 -23.67
CA GLU A 130 -11.26 -5.71 -23.25
C GLU A 130 -11.53 -6.06 -21.78
N PRO A 131 -11.53 -5.08 -20.84
CA PRO A 131 -11.72 -5.38 -19.42
C PRO A 131 -13.07 -6.00 -19.09
N ALA A 132 -14.07 -5.82 -19.96
CA ALA A 132 -15.42 -6.35 -19.79
C ALA A 132 -15.50 -7.87 -19.98
N ASP A 133 -14.49 -8.49 -20.60
CA ASP A 133 -14.42 -9.93 -20.80
C ASP A 133 -13.99 -10.69 -19.54
N TYR A 134 -13.61 -9.97 -18.48
CA TYR A 134 -13.09 -10.52 -17.23
C TYR A 134 -14.02 -10.20 -16.05
N PRO A 135 -14.03 -11.02 -14.99
CA PRO A 135 -14.84 -10.75 -13.79
C PRO A 135 -14.51 -9.39 -13.17
N MET A 136 -15.54 -8.61 -12.85
CA MET A 136 -15.39 -7.32 -12.15
C MET A 136 -15.74 -7.46 -10.67
N GLY A 137 -14.84 -6.98 -9.80
CA GLY A 137 -15.12 -6.79 -8.38
C GLY A 137 -16.12 -5.67 -8.16
N ARG A 138 -17.12 -5.89 -7.31
CA ARG A 138 -18.13 -4.89 -6.93
C ARG A 138 -17.88 -4.44 -5.51
N HIS A 139 -17.77 -3.13 -5.31
CA HIS A 139 -17.53 -2.51 -4.02
C HIS A 139 -18.45 -1.31 -3.82
N LYS A 140 -18.89 -1.10 -2.57
CA LYS A 140 -19.65 0.11 -2.23
C LYS A 140 -18.73 1.32 -2.38
N LEU A 141 -19.24 2.38 -2.99
CA LEU A 141 -18.52 3.66 -3.13
C LEU A 141 -18.27 4.33 -1.76
N VAL A 142 -19.19 4.13 -0.82
CA VAL A 142 -19.09 4.61 0.55
C VAL A 142 -19.08 3.40 1.48
N GLN A 143 -18.00 3.21 2.24
CA GLN A 143 -17.84 2.05 3.13
C GLN A 143 -17.60 2.48 4.56
N LYS A 144 -18.07 1.69 5.50
CA LYS A 144 -17.72 1.84 6.91
C LYS A 144 -16.43 1.05 7.14
N HIS A 145 -15.40 1.72 7.65
CA HIS A 145 -14.23 1.03 8.17
C HIS A 145 -14.59 0.47 9.55
N GLU A 146 -14.95 -0.81 9.61
CA GLU A 146 -15.53 -1.43 10.81
C GLU A 146 -14.69 -1.23 12.08
N PRO A 147 -13.35 -1.38 12.07
CA PRO A 147 -12.57 -1.17 13.27
C PRO A 147 -12.67 0.24 13.85
N SER A 148 -12.68 1.28 13.00
CA SER A 148 -12.71 2.68 13.45
C SER A 148 -14.11 3.29 13.51
N GLY A 149 -15.10 2.67 12.89
CA GLY A 149 -16.46 3.19 12.74
C GLY A 149 -16.59 4.36 11.77
N ARG A 150 -15.50 4.82 11.14
CA ARG A 150 -15.49 5.95 10.21
C ARG A 150 -16.03 5.54 8.84
N MET A 151 -16.70 6.47 8.16
CA MET A 151 -17.05 6.30 6.74
C MET A 151 -15.86 6.70 5.85
N ASN A 152 -15.64 5.96 4.77
CA ASN A 152 -14.65 6.24 3.75
C ASN A 152 -15.29 6.32 2.36
N LEU A 153 -14.62 7.01 1.43
CA LEU A 153 -14.87 6.90 0.01
C LEU A 153 -13.89 5.88 -0.57
N TYR A 154 -14.41 4.79 -1.16
CA TYR A 154 -13.60 3.77 -1.81
C TYR A 154 -13.47 4.11 -3.31
N LEU A 155 -12.36 4.75 -3.66
CA LEU A 155 -12.10 5.30 -5.00
C LEU A 155 -10.77 4.79 -5.59
N PRO A 156 -10.62 3.49 -5.86
CA PRO A 156 -9.41 3.01 -6.53
C PRO A 156 -9.26 3.67 -7.91
N ALA A 157 -8.02 3.97 -8.28
CA ALA A 157 -7.70 4.63 -9.55
C ALA A 157 -8.11 3.81 -10.80
N HIS A 158 -8.34 2.50 -10.61
CA HIS A 158 -8.73 1.53 -11.63
C HIS A 158 -10.25 1.26 -11.71
N ILE A 159 -11.11 2.09 -11.08
CA ILE A 159 -12.58 1.97 -11.24
C ILE A 159 -12.96 1.94 -12.73
N HIS A 160 -13.77 0.95 -13.11
CA HIS A 160 -14.34 0.87 -14.45
C HIS A 160 -15.57 1.79 -14.59
N HIS A 161 -16.56 1.64 -13.71
CA HIS A 161 -17.78 2.42 -13.71
C HIS A 161 -18.51 2.36 -12.36
N ILE A 162 -19.46 3.26 -12.16
CA ILE A 162 -20.41 3.26 -11.05
C ILE A 162 -21.71 2.65 -11.57
N GLU A 163 -22.19 1.58 -10.93
CA GLU A 163 -23.42 0.89 -11.33
C GLU A 163 -24.64 1.83 -11.27
N ASN A 164 -25.62 1.57 -12.15
CA ASN A 164 -26.87 2.33 -12.29
C ASN A 164 -26.72 3.78 -12.81
N LEU A 165 -25.58 4.12 -13.40
CA LEU A 165 -25.36 5.38 -14.12
C LEU A 165 -25.03 5.11 -15.59
N THR A 166 -25.33 6.08 -16.46
CA THR A 166 -24.79 6.04 -17.83
C THR A 166 -23.26 6.17 -17.79
N PRO A 167 -22.52 5.72 -18.82
CA PRO A 167 -21.07 5.85 -18.86
C PRO A 167 -20.58 7.30 -18.61
N GLU A 168 -21.26 8.28 -19.19
CA GLU A 168 -20.93 9.71 -19.05
C GLU A 168 -21.17 10.20 -17.62
N ALA A 169 -22.31 9.84 -17.04
CA ALA A 169 -22.65 10.21 -15.66
C ALA A 169 -21.71 9.55 -14.64
N SER A 170 -21.37 8.27 -14.86
CA SER A 170 -20.39 7.53 -14.07
C SER A 170 -19.03 8.22 -14.10
N LYS A 171 -18.52 8.54 -15.30
CA LYS A 171 -17.23 9.22 -15.47
C LYS A 171 -17.22 10.61 -14.82
N ALA A 172 -18.29 11.38 -15.00
CA ALA A 172 -18.41 12.71 -14.41
C ALA A 172 -18.44 12.66 -12.87
N LEU A 173 -19.19 11.73 -12.30
CA LEU A 173 -19.27 11.55 -10.84
C LEU A 173 -17.94 11.08 -10.27
N PHE A 174 -17.31 10.06 -10.87
CA PHE A 174 -15.99 9.59 -10.45
C PHE A 174 -14.96 10.72 -10.49
N LYS A 175 -14.89 11.48 -11.60
CA LYS A 175 -13.99 12.64 -11.72
C LYS A 175 -14.19 13.63 -10.58
N LYS A 176 -15.44 14.03 -10.31
CA LYS A 176 -15.76 14.97 -9.22
C LYS A 176 -15.32 14.46 -7.85
N LEU A 177 -15.61 13.19 -7.55
CA LEU A 177 -15.26 12.58 -6.26
C LEU A 177 -13.76 12.42 -6.11
N PHE A 178 -13.08 11.97 -7.16
CA PHE A 178 -11.64 11.79 -7.18
C PHE A 178 -10.92 13.13 -7.02
N GLU A 179 -11.28 14.15 -7.79
CA GLU A 179 -10.72 15.51 -7.66
C GLU A 179 -10.90 16.07 -6.25
N HIS A 180 -12.05 15.82 -5.61
CA HIS A 180 -12.29 16.22 -4.23
C HIS A 180 -11.41 15.44 -3.24
N ALA A 181 -11.32 14.12 -3.38
CA ALA A 181 -10.55 13.25 -2.49
C ALA A 181 -9.03 13.50 -2.58
N THR A 182 -8.54 14.01 -3.70
CA THR A 182 -7.12 14.31 -3.94
C THR A 182 -6.73 15.78 -3.73
N LEU A 183 -7.60 16.60 -3.14
CA LEU A 183 -7.23 17.97 -2.77
C LEU A 183 -6.04 17.97 -1.80
N GLU A 184 -5.18 18.99 -1.89
CA GLU A 184 -3.96 19.11 -1.08
C GLU A 184 -4.21 18.95 0.43
N LYS A 185 -5.32 19.52 0.93
CA LYS A 185 -5.72 19.40 2.35
C LYS A 185 -6.03 17.97 2.82
N TYR A 186 -6.18 17.00 1.91
CA TYR A 186 -6.40 15.58 2.21
C TYR A 186 -5.17 14.72 1.90
N ARG A 187 -4.05 15.34 1.54
CA ARG A 187 -2.80 14.65 1.17
C ARG A 187 -1.77 14.81 2.26
N VAL A 188 -0.98 13.76 2.46
CA VAL A 188 0.21 13.75 3.30
C VAL A 188 1.34 13.16 2.47
N THR A 189 2.47 13.84 2.44
CA THR A 189 3.70 13.34 1.82
C THR A 189 4.58 12.76 2.92
N VAL A 190 5.08 11.55 2.71
CA VAL A 190 6.02 10.88 3.59
C VAL A 190 7.32 10.69 2.82
N GLU A 191 8.38 11.33 3.30
CA GLU A 191 9.73 11.10 2.78
C GLU A 191 10.35 9.89 3.48
N TRP A 192 11.09 9.08 2.72
CA TRP A 192 11.99 8.06 3.25
C TRP A 192 13.24 8.76 3.77
N GLU A 193 13.52 8.66 5.07
CA GLU A 193 14.62 9.37 5.71
C GLU A 193 15.83 8.46 5.93
N ASP A 194 15.60 7.20 6.32
CA ASP A 194 16.66 6.28 6.70
C ASP A 194 16.37 4.84 6.24
N VAL A 195 17.44 4.04 6.14
CA VAL A 195 17.31 2.57 6.00
C VAL A 195 16.57 2.02 7.21
N GLY A 196 15.55 1.20 6.94
CA GLY A 196 14.71 0.62 7.98
C GLY A 196 13.52 1.48 8.38
N ASP A 197 13.26 2.59 7.70
CA ASP A 197 11.93 3.19 7.74
C ASP A 197 10.88 2.17 7.27
N LEU A 198 9.74 2.15 7.93
CA LEU A 198 8.63 1.24 7.64
C LEU A 198 7.32 2.03 7.64
N VAL A 199 6.53 1.87 6.59
CA VAL A 199 5.16 2.42 6.50
C VAL A 199 4.18 1.26 6.65
N VAL A 200 3.25 1.41 7.57
CA VAL A 200 2.16 0.45 7.84
C VAL A 200 0.81 1.14 7.66
#